data_AF-A0A139HQV8-F1
#
_entry.id   AF-A0A139HQV8-F1
#
_cell.length_a   1.000
_cell.length_b   1.000
_cell.length_c   1.000
_cell.angle_alpha   90.00
_cell.angle_beta   90.00
_cell.angle_gamma   90.00
#
_symmetry.space_group_name_H-M   'P 1'
#
loop_
_entity.id
_entity.type
_entity.pdbx_description
1 polymer ?
#
loop_
_entity_poly.entity_id
_entity_poly.type
_entity_poly.pdbx_seq_one_letter_code
_entity_poly.pdbx_strand_id
1 'polypeptide(L)'
;MRSMSKTAQPTSISVLESLHAAPNTISTTHSRAKLRILRSATSKSVSCTQKLILHNVTTQNSSLNRHNNMAPQTLNFITGNTNKLAEVQAILSKTPVQLQSQNVELLEIQGTIEEISKDKARRAADAIQGPVLVEDTCLCFDAFDELPGPYVKWFLKSLGVKKFHLLLAGFEDKSAQAVCTFAYCEGPGSEPIVFQGRTNGRIVEARGATDFGEFEQVPSASGVGADFEGWDACFEYEGQTYAEMPKEEKNLISHRGKALQKLISWLNQEVEA
;
A
#
# COMPACT_ATOMS: atom_id res chain seq x y z
N MET A 1 9.15 -36.67 -53.28
CA MET A 1 9.97 -37.47 -52.32
C MET A 1 11.35 -36.85 -52.26
N ARG A 2 11.78 -36.39 -51.05
CA ARG A 2 13.16 -36.13 -50.57
C ARG A 2 14.05 -35.22 -51.44
N SER A 3 14.91 -34.35 -50.96
CA SER A 3 15.37 -33.92 -49.64
C SER A 3 16.48 -32.93 -49.99
N MET A 4 16.38 -31.65 -49.63
CA MET A 4 17.54 -30.76 -49.64
C MET A 4 17.76 -30.24 -48.23
N SER A 5 18.59 -31.00 -47.52
CA SER A 5 19.20 -30.66 -46.24
C SER A 5 20.19 -29.52 -46.44
N LYS A 6 19.90 -28.34 -45.88
CA LYS A 6 20.91 -27.30 -45.62
C LYS A 6 21.31 -27.39 -44.16
N THR A 7 22.47 -27.99 -43.94
CA THR A 7 23.23 -27.99 -42.69
C THR A 7 23.77 -26.59 -42.41
N ALA A 8 23.38 -25.99 -41.28
CA ALA A 8 24.04 -24.82 -40.70
C ALA A 8 24.94 -25.28 -39.55
N GLN A 9 26.23 -24.98 -39.65
CA GLN A 9 27.21 -25.21 -38.58
C GLN A 9 27.13 -24.11 -37.51
N PRO A 10 27.46 -24.42 -36.24
CA PRO A 10 27.53 -23.43 -35.17
C PRO A 10 28.89 -22.73 -35.15
N THR A 11 28.91 -21.41 -35.17
CA THR A 11 30.12 -20.63 -34.85
C THR A 11 30.25 -20.50 -33.34
N SER A 12 31.15 -21.28 -32.77
CA SER A 12 31.68 -21.10 -31.42
C SER A 12 32.54 -19.84 -31.37
N ILE A 13 32.27 -18.96 -30.40
CA ILE A 13 33.26 -18.00 -29.91
C ILE A 13 33.44 -18.31 -28.43
N SER A 14 34.60 -18.86 -28.11
CA SER A 14 35.08 -19.05 -26.75
C SER A 14 36.34 -18.22 -26.52
N VAL A 15 36.44 -17.73 -25.29
CA VAL A 15 37.63 -17.27 -24.57
C VAL A 15 38.20 -15.90 -24.95
N LEU A 16 38.07 -14.95 -24.01
CA LEU A 16 39.23 -14.24 -23.43
C LEU A 16 38.90 -13.87 -21.98
N GLU A 17 39.26 -14.78 -21.07
CA GLU A 17 39.58 -14.43 -19.69
C GLU A 17 40.83 -13.54 -19.69
N SER A 18 40.82 -12.49 -18.88
CA SER A 18 42.05 -11.81 -18.49
C SER A 18 41.92 -11.38 -17.03
N LEU A 19 42.63 -12.14 -16.21
CA LEU A 19 43.05 -11.83 -14.85
C LEU A 19 43.53 -10.39 -14.73
N HIS A 20 43.23 -9.72 -13.61
CA HIS A 20 44.24 -9.06 -12.75
C HIS A 20 43.65 -8.85 -11.35
N ALA A 21 44.26 -9.53 -10.38
CA ALA A 21 44.11 -9.28 -8.96
C ALA A 21 45.17 -8.28 -8.49
N ALA A 22 44.81 -7.34 -7.63
CA ALA A 22 45.67 -6.87 -6.54
C ALA A 22 44.85 -6.09 -5.48
N PRO A 23 45.11 -6.31 -4.18
CA PRO A 23 44.45 -5.61 -3.08
C PRO A 23 45.25 -4.37 -2.66
N ASN A 24 44.57 -3.30 -2.22
CA ASN A 24 45.22 -2.23 -1.47
C ASN A 24 44.55 -2.07 -0.10
N THR A 25 45.14 -2.72 0.88
CA THR A 25 45.09 -2.34 2.29
C THR A 25 46.10 -1.22 2.52
N ILE A 26 45.65 -0.08 3.06
CA ILE A 26 46.53 0.87 3.75
C ILE A 26 46.00 1.03 5.18
N SER A 27 46.74 0.41 6.09
CA SER A 27 46.78 0.71 7.51
C SER A 27 47.83 1.78 7.74
N THR A 28 47.48 2.88 8.42
CA THR A 28 48.44 3.60 9.27
C THR A 28 47.72 4.31 10.43
N THR A 29 48.19 3.93 11.61
CA THR A 29 48.00 4.42 12.98
C THR A 29 48.41 5.88 13.26
N HIS A 30 48.05 6.35 14.47
CA HIS A 30 48.42 7.56 15.25
C HIS A 30 47.33 8.65 15.24
N SER A 31 46.78 9.15 16.36
CA SER A 31 47.39 9.48 17.64
C SER A 31 46.38 9.48 18.81
N ARG A 32 46.85 9.00 19.98
CA ARG A 32 46.25 9.14 21.31
C ARG A 32 46.59 10.52 21.92
N ALA A 33 45.86 10.87 22.99
CA ALA A 33 46.09 11.93 24.00
C ALA A 33 45.22 13.17 23.77
N LYS A 34 44.56 13.79 24.75
CA LYS A 34 44.71 13.84 26.21
C LYS A 34 43.44 14.56 26.73
N LEU A 35 42.74 14.05 27.74
CA LEU A 35 42.37 14.85 28.92
C LEU A 35 41.70 13.96 30.00
N ARG A 36 42.46 13.67 31.04
CA ARG A 36 41.96 13.18 32.34
C ARG A 36 42.87 13.76 33.41
N ILE A 37 42.43 14.77 34.15
CA ILE A 37 43.00 15.21 35.43
C ILE A 37 41.82 15.70 36.28
N LEU A 38 41.39 14.90 37.27
CA LEU A 38 41.46 15.12 38.74
C LEU A 38 40.50 16.26 39.22
N ARG A 39 39.83 16.22 40.38
CA ARG A 39 39.69 15.31 41.52
C ARG A 39 38.56 15.87 42.40
N SER A 40 37.82 14.96 43.02
CA SER A 40 37.34 15.00 44.42
C SER A 40 36.40 16.10 44.93
N ALA A 41 35.27 15.61 45.44
CA ALA A 41 34.67 15.94 46.74
C ALA A 41 34.37 17.42 47.07
N THR A 42 33.08 17.76 47.04
CA THR A 42 32.42 18.43 48.17
C THR A 42 30.95 18.06 48.21
N SER A 43 30.57 17.31 49.24
CA SER A 43 29.24 17.38 49.84
C SER A 43 28.95 18.82 50.23
N LYS A 44 27.79 19.34 49.83
CA LYS A 44 26.99 20.34 50.57
C LYS A 44 25.67 20.62 49.83
N SER A 45 24.57 20.21 50.48
CA SER A 45 23.31 20.97 50.54
C SER A 45 22.74 21.49 49.21
N VAL A 46 21.98 20.65 48.50
CA VAL A 46 20.94 21.15 47.59
C VAL A 46 19.67 21.32 48.43
N SER A 47 19.27 22.57 48.66
CA SER A 47 18.05 22.88 49.40
C SER A 47 16.82 22.37 48.64
N CYS A 48 15.82 21.96 49.41
CA CYS A 48 14.55 21.37 48.96
C CYS A 48 13.72 22.29 48.02
N THR A 49 14.16 23.51 47.74
CA THR A 49 13.40 24.53 47.02
C THR A 49 13.72 24.69 45.53
N GLN A 50 14.74 24.00 45.01
CA GLN A 50 15.10 24.10 43.57
C GLN A 50 14.73 22.88 42.72
N LYS A 51 14.04 21.90 43.32
CA LYS A 51 13.42 20.78 42.59
C LYS A 51 11.96 21.06 42.19
N LEU A 52 11.36 22.17 42.64
CA LEU A 52 9.97 22.53 42.36
C LEU A 52 9.76 23.42 41.11
N ILE A 53 10.81 24.01 40.53
CA ILE A 53 10.65 24.91 39.36
C ILE A 53 10.87 24.17 38.03
N LEU A 54 11.59 23.04 38.01
CA LEU A 54 11.73 22.21 36.81
C LEU A 54 10.62 21.16 36.62
N HIS A 55 9.72 20.98 37.58
CA HIS A 55 8.59 20.04 37.47
C HIS A 55 7.27 20.70 37.02
N ASN A 56 7.21 22.04 36.95
CA ASN A 56 6.02 22.77 36.51
C ASN A 56 6.11 23.35 35.10
N VAL A 57 7.28 23.28 34.44
CA VAL A 57 7.43 23.72 33.04
C VAL A 57 7.25 22.54 32.06
N THR A 58 7.35 21.29 32.53
CA THR A 58 7.26 20.10 31.68
C THR A 58 5.85 19.49 31.65
N THR A 59 4.93 19.94 32.52
CA THR A 59 3.56 19.42 32.65
C THR A 59 2.47 20.34 32.09
N GLN A 60 2.84 21.48 31.49
CA GLN A 60 1.88 22.37 30.81
C GLN A 60 2.00 22.39 29.28
N ASN A 61 2.96 21.68 28.69
CA ASN A 61 3.13 21.64 27.23
C ASN A 61 2.71 20.32 26.56
N SER A 62 2.17 19.35 27.30
CA SER A 62 1.60 18.12 26.72
C SER A 62 0.11 18.24 26.37
N SER A 63 -0.48 19.43 26.50
CA SER A 63 -1.93 19.65 26.46
C SER A 63 -2.41 20.51 25.28
N LEU A 64 -1.52 20.90 24.36
CA LEU A 64 -1.82 21.88 23.29
C LEU A 64 -1.82 21.33 21.86
N ASN A 65 -1.75 20.01 21.66
CA ASN A 65 -1.94 19.37 20.36
C ASN A 65 -2.99 18.24 20.41
N ARG A 66 -4.11 18.44 21.10
CA ARG A 66 -5.32 17.71 20.71
C ARG A 66 -5.93 18.50 19.57
N HIS A 67 -5.61 18.11 18.34
CA HIS A 67 -6.55 18.39 17.26
C HIS A 67 -7.86 17.80 17.74
N ASN A 68 -8.89 18.64 17.83
CA ASN A 68 -10.22 18.25 18.23
C ASN A 68 -10.79 17.48 17.04
N ASN A 69 -10.29 16.26 16.81
CA ASN A 69 -10.68 15.40 15.70
C ASN A 69 -12.09 14.91 15.99
N MET A 70 -13.06 15.75 15.66
CA MET A 70 -14.39 15.24 15.39
C MET A 70 -14.32 14.59 14.01
N ALA A 71 -14.89 13.38 13.87
CA ALA A 71 -15.01 12.76 12.56
C ALA A 71 -15.65 13.74 11.54
N PRO A 72 -15.22 13.71 10.27
CA PRO A 72 -15.71 14.66 9.28
C PRO A 72 -17.22 14.48 9.04
N GLN A 73 -17.98 15.58 9.04
CA GLN A 73 -19.40 15.54 8.66
C GLN A 73 -19.59 15.09 7.21
N THR A 74 -18.67 15.48 6.34
CA THR A 74 -18.66 15.13 4.92
C THR A 74 -17.30 14.56 4.54
N LEU A 75 -17.29 13.41 3.87
CA LEU A 75 -16.08 12.73 3.42
C LEU A 75 -16.10 12.59 1.90
N ASN A 76 -15.11 13.16 1.23
CA ASN A 76 -14.98 13.07 -0.22
C ASN A 76 -14.24 11.79 -0.61
N PHE A 77 -14.96 10.80 -1.13
CA PHE A 77 -14.35 9.59 -1.66
C PHE A 77 -13.90 9.80 -3.10
N ILE A 78 -12.59 9.75 -3.32
CA ILE A 78 -12.01 9.97 -4.64
C ILE A 78 -11.99 8.64 -5.39
N THR A 79 -12.98 8.44 -6.25
CA THR A 79 -13.09 7.24 -7.06
C THR A 79 -13.89 7.50 -8.34
N GLY A 80 -13.47 6.86 -9.43
CA GLY A 80 -14.29 6.72 -10.64
C GLY A 80 -15.04 5.38 -10.70
N ASN A 81 -14.87 4.50 -9.71
CA ASN A 81 -15.41 3.14 -9.72
C ASN A 81 -16.72 3.07 -8.92
N THR A 82 -17.82 2.80 -9.63
CA THR A 82 -19.17 2.69 -9.05
C THR A 82 -19.32 1.51 -8.09
N ASN A 83 -18.62 0.40 -8.30
CA ASN A 83 -18.65 -0.76 -7.41
C ASN A 83 -17.95 -0.47 -6.07
N LYS A 84 -16.78 0.18 -6.12
CA LYS A 84 -16.08 0.65 -4.92
C LYS A 84 -16.95 1.62 -4.14
N LEU A 85 -17.54 2.60 -4.84
CA LEU A 85 -18.46 3.55 -4.21
C LEU A 85 -19.63 2.82 -3.53
N ALA A 86 -20.28 1.88 -4.21
CA ALA A 86 -21.41 1.15 -3.65
C ALA A 86 -21.04 0.38 -2.37
N GLU A 87 -19.86 -0.25 -2.33
CA GLU A 87 -19.39 -0.98 -1.14
C GLU A 87 -19.05 -0.06 0.03
N VAL A 88 -18.30 1.02 -0.23
CA VAL A 88 -17.95 2.01 0.78
C VAL A 88 -19.21 2.71 1.31
N GLN A 89 -20.13 3.08 0.42
CA GLN A 89 -21.41 3.71 0.78
C GLN A 89 -22.29 2.81 1.64
N ALA A 90 -22.44 1.53 1.26
CA ALA A 90 -23.25 0.58 2.02
C ALA A 90 -22.76 0.43 3.46
N ILE A 91 -21.45 0.49 3.64
CA ILE A 91 -20.80 0.33 4.95
C ILE A 91 -20.83 1.63 5.76
N LEU A 92 -20.48 2.78 5.16
CA LEU A 92 -20.49 4.08 5.83
C LEU A 92 -21.90 4.62 6.14
N SER A 93 -22.95 4.11 5.49
CA SER A 93 -24.35 4.44 5.81
C SER A 93 -24.75 4.15 7.27
N LYS A 94 -23.94 3.34 7.98
CA LYS A 94 -24.09 3.03 9.41
C LYS A 94 -23.44 4.07 10.34
N THR A 95 -22.79 5.08 9.78
CA THR A 95 -22.09 6.15 10.49
C THR A 95 -22.75 7.50 10.19
N PRO A 96 -22.55 8.56 11.00
CA PRO A 96 -23.08 9.89 10.70
C PRO A 96 -22.35 10.61 9.55
N VAL A 97 -21.28 10.02 9.00
CA VAL A 97 -20.46 10.61 7.94
C VAL A 97 -21.20 10.58 6.61
N GLN A 98 -21.34 11.74 5.97
CA GLN A 98 -21.91 11.83 4.62
C GLN A 98 -20.82 11.61 3.57
N LEU A 99 -20.90 10.50 2.84
CA LEU A 99 -19.98 10.22 1.74
C LEU A 99 -20.38 10.97 0.47
N GLN A 100 -19.42 11.66 -0.15
CA GLN A 100 -19.58 12.29 -1.46
C GLN A 100 -18.56 11.69 -2.42
N SER A 101 -19.01 11.19 -3.57
CA SER A 101 -18.09 10.70 -4.60
C SER A 101 -17.57 11.88 -5.43
N GLN A 102 -16.26 11.96 -5.59
CA GLN A 102 -15.60 12.92 -6.48
C GLN A 102 -14.70 12.16 -7.45
N ASN A 103 -14.75 12.52 -8.73
CA ASN A 103 -13.84 11.96 -9.73
C ASN A 103 -12.78 13.02 -10.06
N VAL A 104 -11.62 12.92 -9.41
CA VAL A 104 -10.48 13.81 -9.60
C VAL A 104 -9.36 13.02 -10.26
N GLU A 105 -8.85 13.54 -11.37
CA GLU A 105 -7.67 12.97 -12.01
C GLU A 105 -6.43 13.35 -11.21
N LEU A 106 -5.80 12.34 -10.60
CA LEU A 106 -4.62 12.49 -9.76
C LEU A 106 -3.47 11.70 -10.36
N LEU A 107 -2.28 12.28 -10.34
CA LEU A 107 -1.05 11.57 -10.68
C LEU A 107 -0.79 10.47 -9.64
N GLU A 108 -0.63 9.23 -10.09
CA GLU A 108 -0.20 8.11 -9.26
C GLU A 108 1.32 7.94 -9.38
N ILE A 109 2.03 8.08 -8.25
CA ILE A 109 3.46 7.82 -8.18
C ILE A 109 3.74 6.31 -8.19
N GLN A 110 5.01 5.94 -8.33
CA GLN A 110 5.49 4.59 -8.07
C GLN A 110 6.16 4.54 -6.69
N GLY A 111 6.02 3.43 -5.98
CA GLY A 111 6.52 3.28 -4.63
C GLY A 111 5.91 2.07 -3.92
N THR A 112 5.99 2.05 -2.60
CA THR A 112 5.25 1.08 -1.79
C THR A 112 3.75 1.39 -1.78
N ILE A 113 2.95 0.44 -1.31
CA ILE A 113 1.49 0.59 -1.18
C ILE A 113 1.17 1.84 -0.33
N GLU A 114 1.86 2.01 0.80
CA GLU A 114 1.65 3.13 1.72
C GLU A 114 2.10 4.46 1.14
N GLU A 115 3.23 4.50 0.43
CA GLU A 115 3.73 5.72 -0.21
C GLU A 115 2.74 6.23 -1.27
N ILE A 116 2.26 5.31 -2.12
CA ILE A 116 1.29 5.61 -3.17
C ILE A 116 -0.02 6.12 -2.56
N SER A 117 -0.60 5.39 -1.60
CA SER A 117 -1.88 5.78 -1.00
C SER A 117 -1.79 7.10 -0.23
N LYS A 118 -0.68 7.36 0.46
CA LYS A 118 -0.47 8.64 1.15
C LYS A 118 -0.30 9.80 0.17
N ASP A 119 0.50 9.66 -0.87
CA ASP A 119 0.69 10.71 -1.87
C ASP A 119 -0.63 11.02 -2.59
N LYS A 120 -1.39 9.98 -2.98
CA LYS A 120 -2.72 10.10 -3.57
C LYS A 120 -3.69 10.85 -2.64
N ALA A 121 -3.70 10.54 -1.35
CA ALA A 121 -4.53 11.24 -0.37
C ALA A 121 -4.12 12.71 -0.18
N ARG A 122 -2.82 13.03 -0.16
CA ARG A 122 -2.36 14.44 -0.07
C ARG A 122 -2.80 15.23 -1.30
N ARG A 123 -2.56 14.71 -2.50
CA ARG A 123 -2.98 15.38 -3.75
C ARG A 123 -4.49 15.54 -3.84
N ALA A 124 -5.24 14.54 -3.41
CA ALA A 124 -6.70 14.62 -3.30
C ALA A 124 -7.13 15.75 -2.37
N ALA A 125 -6.53 15.84 -1.18
CA ALA A 125 -6.84 16.88 -0.20
C ALA A 125 -6.51 18.27 -0.74
N ASP A 126 -5.38 18.42 -1.43
CA ASP A 126 -4.98 19.66 -2.09
C ASP A 126 -5.95 20.06 -3.23
N ALA A 127 -6.50 19.09 -3.96
CA ALA A 127 -7.47 19.38 -5.02
C ALA A 127 -8.87 19.74 -4.48
N ILE A 128 -9.32 19.03 -3.43
CA ILE A 128 -10.68 19.17 -2.86
C ILE A 128 -10.75 20.29 -1.81
N GLN A 129 -9.63 20.65 -1.18
CA GLN A 129 -9.56 21.60 -0.08
C GLN A 129 -10.41 21.16 1.14
N GLY A 130 -10.34 19.88 1.49
CA GLY A 130 -11.08 19.32 2.63
C GLY A 130 -10.85 17.83 2.87
N PRO A 131 -11.67 17.19 3.73
CA PRO A 131 -11.52 15.78 4.09
C PRO A 131 -11.73 14.86 2.88
N VAL A 132 -10.75 13.99 2.65
CA VAL A 132 -10.75 13.03 1.54
C VAL A 132 -10.48 11.62 2.02
N LEU A 133 -11.03 10.67 1.27
CA LEU A 133 -10.73 9.26 1.36
C LEU A 133 -10.32 8.77 -0.03
N VAL A 134 -9.20 8.08 -0.12
CA VAL A 134 -8.75 7.39 -1.34
C VAL A 134 -8.59 5.91 -1.04
N GLU A 135 -8.65 5.08 -2.09
CA GLU A 135 -8.49 3.63 -1.98
C GLU A 135 -7.56 3.09 -3.06
N ASP A 136 -6.57 2.31 -2.67
CA ASP A 136 -5.75 1.51 -3.58
C ASP A 136 -5.88 0.01 -3.26
N THR A 137 -5.84 -0.79 -4.33
CA THR A 137 -5.96 -2.25 -4.25
C THR A 137 -4.72 -2.88 -4.88
N CYS A 138 -4.07 -3.77 -4.14
CA CYS A 138 -2.85 -4.45 -4.56
C CYS A 138 -3.04 -5.97 -4.51
N LEU A 139 -2.34 -6.68 -5.39
CA LEU A 139 -2.24 -8.13 -5.35
C LEU A 139 -0.76 -8.51 -5.29
N CYS A 140 -0.36 -9.05 -4.15
CA CYS A 140 1.04 -9.24 -3.79
C CYS A 140 1.37 -10.72 -3.83
N PHE A 141 2.35 -11.15 -4.63
CA PHE A 141 2.80 -12.54 -4.64
C PHE A 141 3.98 -12.68 -3.68
N ASP A 142 3.93 -13.67 -2.80
CA ASP A 142 5.02 -13.88 -1.83
C ASP A 142 6.32 -14.27 -2.56
N ALA A 143 6.20 -15.04 -3.65
CA ALA A 143 7.31 -15.43 -4.52
C ALA A 143 8.01 -14.25 -5.23
N PHE A 144 7.37 -13.09 -5.34
CA PHE A 144 7.90 -11.90 -6.01
C PHE A 144 8.19 -10.74 -5.04
N ASP A 145 8.34 -11.02 -3.75
CA ASP A 145 8.53 -9.99 -2.72
C ASP A 145 7.45 -8.89 -2.83
N GLU A 146 6.18 -9.31 -2.84
CA GLU A 146 4.96 -8.49 -2.94
C GLU A 146 4.63 -7.90 -4.32
N LEU A 147 5.43 -8.11 -5.38
CA LEU A 147 5.01 -7.75 -6.73
C LEU A 147 3.93 -8.71 -7.28
N PRO A 148 3.07 -8.29 -8.23
CA PRO A 148 3.02 -6.97 -8.87
C PRO A 148 2.50 -5.85 -7.95
N GLY A 149 1.91 -6.18 -6.80
CA GLY A 149 1.52 -5.23 -5.77
C GLY A 149 0.62 -4.12 -6.31
N PRO A 150 1.00 -2.83 -6.17
CA PRO A 150 0.20 -1.70 -6.66
C PRO A 150 0.10 -1.65 -8.20
N TYR A 151 0.95 -2.39 -8.91
CA TYR A 151 0.99 -2.39 -10.37
C TYR A 151 0.08 -3.44 -11.01
N VAL A 152 -0.69 -4.19 -10.21
CA VAL A 152 -1.55 -5.31 -10.64
C VAL A 152 -2.45 -4.96 -11.83
N LYS A 153 -2.99 -3.73 -11.88
CA LYS A 153 -3.83 -3.22 -12.98
C LYS A 153 -3.13 -3.37 -14.35
N TRP A 154 -1.86 -3.00 -14.42
CA TRP A 154 -1.08 -3.02 -15.66
C TRP A 154 -0.77 -4.46 -16.09
N PHE A 155 -0.41 -5.32 -15.13
CA PHE A 155 -0.16 -6.73 -15.41
C PHE A 155 -1.44 -7.43 -15.91
N LEU A 156 -2.58 -7.19 -15.28
CA LEU A 156 -3.86 -7.75 -15.72
C LEU A 156 -4.29 -7.23 -17.08
N LYS A 157 -4.12 -5.93 -17.34
CA LYS A 157 -4.45 -5.34 -18.65
C LYS A 157 -3.64 -6.01 -19.77
N SER A 158 -2.36 -6.28 -19.53
CA SER A 158 -1.47 -6.86 -20.54
C SER A 158 -1.65 -8.38 -20.71
N LEU A 159 -1.83 -9.12 -19.62
CA LEU A 159 -1.88 -10.59 -19.66
C LEU A 159 -3.30 -11.13 -19.82
N GLY A 160 -4.28 -10.42 -19.28
CA GLY A 160 -5.62 -10.93 -19.02
C GLY A 160 -5.66 -11.93 -17.86
N VAL A 161 -6.79 -12.00 -17.17
CA VAL A 161 -6.97 -12.86 -15.98
C VAL A 161 -6.66 -14.33 -16.24
N LYS A 162 -6.99 -14.84 -17.44
CA LYS A 162 -6.76 -16.25 -17.82
C LYS A 162 -5.29 -16.64 -17.82
N LYS A 163 -4.38 -15.72 -18.18
CA LYS A 163 -2.93 -15.98 -18.24
C LYS A 163 -2.20 -15.47 -17.00
N PHE A 164 -2.87 -14.76 -16.11
CA PHE A 164 -2.23 -14.07 -15.00
C PHE A 164 -1.48 -15.02 -14.06
N HIS A 165 -2.03 -16.21 -13.80
CA HIS A 165 -1.38 -17.25 -12.99
C HIS A 165 -0.04 -17.74 -13.56
N LEU A 166 0.19 -17.61 -14.87
CA LEU A 166 1.43 -18.04 -15.52
C LEU A 166 2.64 -17.20 -15.09
N LEU A 167 2.43 -16.02 -14.50
CA LEU A 167 3.51 -15.25 -13.87
C LEU A 167 4.29 -16.09 -12.86
N LEU A 168 3.60 -16.95 -12.13
CA LEU A 168 4.20 -17.80 -11.11
C LEU A 168 4.58 -19.19 -11.64
N ALA A 169 4.51 -19.47 -12.94
CA ALA A 169 4.72 -20.83 -13.47
C ALA A 169 6.05 -21.48 -13.05
N GLY A 170 7.12 -20.68 -12.91
CA GLY A 170 8.45 -21.13 -12.49
C GLY A 170 8.68 -21.23 -10.98
N PHE A 171 7.68 -20.92 -10.15
CA PHE A 171 7.79 -20.88 -8.69
C PHE A 171 6.93 -21.97 -8.08
N GLU A 172 7.44 -22.73 -7.11
CA GLU A 172 6.60 -23.69 -6.38
C GLU A 172 5.57 -22.96 -5.51
N ASP A 173 5.99 -21.85 -4.91
CA ASP A 173 5.13 -21.02 -4.09
C ASP A 173 4.14 -20.22 -4.94
N LYS A 174 2.85 -20.37 -4.60
CA LYS A 174 1.72 -19.68 -5.24
C LYS A 174 0.99 -18.76 -4.26
N SER A 175 1.47 -18.62 -3.02
CA SER A 175 0.80 -17.79 -2.04
C SER A 175 0.82 -16.33 -2.47
N ALA A 176 -0.27 -15.65 -2.14
CA ALA A 176 -0.47 -14.27 -2.46
C ALA A 176 -1.34 -13.59 -1.40
N GLN A 177 -1.27 -12.27 -1.36
CA GLN A 177 -2.09 -11.44 -0.51
C GLN A 177 -2.84 -10.42 -1.37
N ALA A 178 -4.16 -10.43 -1.23
CA ALA A 178 -4.97 -9.29 -1.63
C ALA A 178 -4.86 -8.21 -0.53
N VAL A 179 -4.56 -6.98 -0.92
CA VAL A 179 -4.34 -5.86 0.00
C VAL A 179 -5.20 -4.67 -0.43
N CYS A 180 -6.01 -4.13 0.47
CA CYS A 180 -6.74 -2.88 0.28
C CYS A 180 -6.20 -1.87 1.26
N THR A 181 -5.93 -0.67 0.77
CA THR A 181 -5.44 0.44 1.56
C THR A 181 -6.37 1.62 1.37
N PHE A 182 -7.08 2.00 2.42
CA PHE A 182 -7.73 3.30 2.50
C PHE A 182 -6.76 4.31 3.09
N ALA A 183 -6.66 5.50 2.49
CA ALA A 183 -5.94 6.61 3.08
C ALA A 183 -6.90 7.80 3.26
N TYR A 184 -7.03 8.24 4.50
CA TYR A 184 -7.80 9.41 4.90
C TYR A 184 -6.87 10.60 5.08
N CYS A 185 -7.26 11.77 4.59
CA CYS A 185 -6.58 13.02 4.87
C CYS A 185 -7.61 14.07 5.26
N GLU A 186 -7.38 14.78 6.36
CA GLU A 186 -8.31 15.80 6.88
C GLU A 186 -8.37 17.04 5.96
N GLY A 187 -7.27 17.38 5.31
CA GLY A 187 -7.17 18.53 4.42
C GLY A 187 -5.73 18.81 3.98
N PRO A 188 -5.52 19.87 3.17
CA PRO A 188 -4.19 20.28 2.72
C PRO A 188 -3.21 20.45 3.90
N GLY A 189 -2.03 19.85 3.77
CA GLY A 189 -0.97 19.92 4.78
C GLY A 189 -1.10 18.94 5.96
N SER A 190 -2.21 18.21 6.08
CA SER A 190 -2.36 17.15 7.08
C SER A 190 -1.66 15.85 6.65
N GLU A 191 -1.16 15.09 7.62
CA GLU A 191 -0.55 13.77 7.35
C GLU A 191 -1.64 12.72 7.16
N PRO A 192 -1.67 11.97 6.03
CA PRO A 192 -2.69 10.97 5.82
C PRO A 192 -2.58 9.78 6.78
N ILE A 193 -3.73 9.31 7.25
CA ILE A 193 -3.90 8.12 8.08
C ILE A 193 -4.27 6.95 7.17
N VAL A 194 -3.61 5.81 7.36
CA VAL A 194 -3.75 4.64 6.49
C VAL A 194 -4.44 3.49 7.21
N PHE A 195 -5.44 2.90 6.57
CA PHE A 195 -6.18 1.72 7.03
C PHE A 195 -6.01 0.60 6.01
N GLN A 196 -5.21 -0.41 6.38
CA GLN A 196 -4.89 -1.51 5.47
C GLN A 196 -5.55 -2.81 5.91
N GLY A 197 -6.21 -3.49 4.97
CA GLY A 197 -6.74 -4.84 5.15
C GLY A 197 -6.04 -5.80 4.21
N ARG A 198 -5.71 -7.00 4.72
CA ARG A 198 -5.01 -8.05 3.99
C ARG A 198 -5.78 -9.37 4.06
N THR A 199 -5.81 -10.08 2.95
CA THR A 199 -6.33 -11.45 2.91
C THR A 199 -5.33 -12.34 2.20
N ASN A 200 -4.85 -13.36 2.92
CA ASN A 200 -3.96 -14.37 2.38
C ASN A 200 -4.76 -15.35 1.53
N GLY A 201 -4.15 -15.79 0.44
CA GLY A 201 -4.72 -16.75 -0.49
C GLY A 201 -3.62 -17.30 -1.39
N ARG A 202 -4.01 -17.70 -2.59
CA ARG A 202 -3.07 -18.17 -3.60
C ARG A 202 -3.54 -17.84 -5.01
N ILE A 203 -2.59 -17.78 -5.94
CA ILE A 203 -2.90 -17.58 -7.35
C ILE A 203 -3.15 -18.93 -8.01
N VAL A 204 -4.25 -19.01 -8.75
CA VAL A 204 -4.72 -20.21 -9.42
C VAL A 204 -5.15 -19.92 -10.86
N GLU A 205 -5.31 -20.97 -11.66
CA GLU A 205 -6.01 -20.85 -12.93
C GLU A 205 -7.40 -20.25 -12.73
N ALA A 206 -7.80 -19.37 -13.66
CA ALA A 206 -8.99 -18.56 -13.48
C ALA A 206 -10.28 -19.42 -13.45
N ARG A 207 -11.11 -19.24 -12.42
CA ARG A 207 -12.43 -19.88 -12.27
C ARG A 207 -13.48 -18.87 -11.82
N GLY A 208 -14.75 -19.17 -12.08
CA GLY A 208 -15.88 -18.25 -11.84
C GLY A 208 -16.11 -17.29 -13.00
N ALA A 209 -16.88 -16.23 -12.76
CA ALA A 209 -17.12 -15.18 -13.76
C ALA A 209 -15.79 -14.46 -14.09
N THR A 210 -15.47 -14.39 -15.38
CA THR A 210 -14.26 -13.71 -15.89
C THR A 210 -14.60 -12.49 -16.75
N ASP A 211 -15.85 -12.44 -17.16
CA ASP A 211 -16.58 -11.36 -17.76
C ASP A 211 -17.02 -10.38 -16.68
N PHE A 212 -16.26 -9.30 -16.54
CA PHE A 212 -16.76 -8.08 -15.96
C PHE A 212 -17.88 -7.61 -16.91
N GLY A 213 -19.14 -7.91 -16.56
CA GLY A 213 -20.29 -7.75 -17.46
C GLY A 213 -20.27 -6.42 -18.19
N GLU A 214 -20.55 -6.45 -19.51
CA GLU A 214 -20.84 -5.34 -20.44
C GLU A 214 -20.40 -3.92 -20.05
N PHE A 215 -19.22 -3.72 -19.49
CA PHE A 215 -18.55 -2.43 -19.48
C PHE A 215 -17.41 -2.54 -20.46
N GLU A 216 -17.82 -2.28 -21.69
CA GLU A 216 -17.04 -1.91 -22.85
C GLU A 216 -15.65 -1.38 -22.46
N GLN A 217 -14.65 -1.84 -23.20
CA GLN A 217 -13.35 -1.20 -23.26
C GLN A 217 -13.55 0.27 -23.65
N VAL A 218 -13.81 1.16 -22.68
CA VAL A 218 -13.77 2.59 -22.93
C VAL A 218 -12.29 2.91 -23.13
N PRO A 219 -11.85 3.29 -24.34
CA PRO A 219 -10.49 3.71 -24.56
C PRO A 219 -10.34 5.09 -23.93
N SER A 220 -10.08 5.13 -22.62
CA SER A 220 -9.60 6.36 -21.99
C SER A 220 -8.14 6.52 -22.37
N ALA A 221 -7.89 7.47 -23.29
CA ALA A 221 -6.55 7.85 -23.75
C ALA A 221 -5.63 8.36 -22.62
N SER A 222 -6.17 8.59 -21.41
CA SER A 222 -5.44 9.06 -20.24
C SER A 222 -5.04 7.95 -19.24
N GLY A 223 -5.32 6.67 -19.51
CA GLY A 223 -4.90 5.59 -18.61
C GLY A 223 -5.67 5.49 -17.27
N VAL A 224 -6.62 6.39 -17.05
CA VAL A 224 -7.55 6.35 -15.91
C VAL A 224 -8.70 5.38 -16.24
N GLY A 225 -8.40 4.08 -16.18
CA GLY A 225 -9.41 3.02 -16.22
C GLY A 225 -9.90 2.70 -14.81
N ALA A 226 -11.22 2.47 -14.67
CA ALA A 226 -11.86 1.94 -13.47
C ALA A 226 -10.98 0.91 -12.74
N ASP A 227 -10.92 0.98 -11.42
CA ASP A 227 -10.12 0.07 -10.63
C ASP A 227 -10.59 -1.37 -10.87
N PHE A 228 -9.82 -2.10 -11.68
CA PHE A 228 -10.08 -3.46 -12.08
C PHE A 228 -9.86 -4.37 -10.86
N GLU A 229 -10.94 -4.87 -10.25
CA GLU A 229 -10.90 -6.16 -9.53
C GLU A 229 -10.82 -7.32 -10.54
N GLY A 230 -9.90 -7.15 -11.51
CA GLY A 230 -9.72 -7.98 -12.69
C GLY A 230 -9.25 -9.40 -12.38
N TRP A 231 -8.82 -9.62 -11.13
CA TRP A 231 -8.06 -10.77 -10.67
C TRP A 231 -8.85 -11.69 -9.74
N ASP A 232 -10.10 -11.36 -9.40
CA ASP A 232 -10.93 -12.17 -8.50
C ASP A 232 -11.03 -13.62 -8.95
N ALA A 233 -11.08 -13.86 -10.26
CA ALA A 233 -11.16 -15.20 -10.83
C ALA A 233 -9.88 -16.02 -10.64
N CYS A 234 -8.72 -15.40 -10.40
CA CYS A 234 -7.44 -16.08 -10.22
C CYS A 234 -6.86 -15.98 -8.80
N PHE A 235 -7.58 -15.37 -7.85
CA PHE A 235 -7.21 -15.34 -6.44
C PHE A 235 -8.12 -16.28 -5.64
N GLU A 236 -7.55 -17.35 -5.09
CA GLU A 236 -8.24 -18.36 -4.30
C GLU A 236 -8.09 -18.08 -2.80
N TYR A 237 -9.22 -18.12 -2.10
CA TYR A 237 -9.32 -18.14 -0.65
C TYR A 237 -10.07 -19.41 -0.22
N GLU A 238 -9.40 -20.26 0.56
CA GLU A 238 -9.99 -21.48 1.14
C GLU A 238 -10.71 -22.40 0.13
N GLY A 239 -10.15 -22.54 -1.08
CA GLY A 239 -10.63 -23.46 -2.11
C GLY A 239 -11.61 -22.87 -3.12
N GLN A 240 -12.06 -21.62 -2.93
CA GLN A 240 -12.88 -20.89 -3.90
C GLN A 240 -12.15 -19.64 -4.37
N THR A 241 -12.27 -19.30 -5.65
CA THR A 241 -11.82 -18.00 -6.13
C THR A 241 -12.78 -16.91 -5.66
N TYR A 242 -12.32 -15.66 -5.55
CA TYR A 242 -13.22 -14.56 -5.22
C TYR A 242 -14.38 -14.41 -6.22
N ALA A 243 -14.17 -14.78 -7.49
CA ALA A 243 -15.23 -14.76 -8.50
C ALA A 243 -16.23 -15.93 -8.39
N GLU A 244 -15.93 -16.96 -7.61
CA GLU A 244 -16.84 -18.06 -7.28
C GLU A 244 -17.70 -17.75 -6.04
N MET A 245 -17.33 -16.73 -5.25
CA MET A 245 -18.01 -16.37 -4.01
C MET A 245 -19.19 -15.41 -4.24
N PRO A 246 -20.31 -15.58 -3.50
CA PRO A 246 -21.31 -14.54 -3.37
C PRO A 246 -20.70 -13.23 -2.84
N LYS A 247 -21.19 -12.09 -3.32
CA LYS A 247 -20.63 -10.77 -2.98
C LYS A 247 -20.66 -10.50 -1.47
N GLU A 248 -21.75 -10.87 -0.81
CA GLU A 248 -21.95 -10.69 0.63
C GLU A 248 -20.93 -11.50 1.44
N GLU A 249 -20.64 -12.73 1.02
CA GLU A 249 -19.67 -13.61 1.68
C GLU A 249 -18.23 -13.11 1.47
N LYS A 250 -17.88 -12.74 0.23
CA LYS A 250 -16.58 -12.12 -0.10
C LYS A 250 -16.33 -10.92 0.81
N ASN A 251 -17.32 -10.03 0.96
CA ASN A 251 -17.16 -8.80 1.74
C ASN A 251 -16.84 -9.02 3.23
N LEU A 252 -17.22 -10.15 3.80
CA LEU A 252 -16.91 -10.48 5.20
C LEU A 252 -15.44 -10.86 5.40
N ILE A 253 -14.81 -11.45 4.38
CA ILE A 253 -13.44 -11.98 4.45
C ILE A 253 -12.43 -11.18 3.63
N SER A 254 -12.89 -10.25 2.79
CA SER A 254 -12.05 -9.53 1.84
C SER A 254 -11.11 -8.53 2.52
N HIS A 255 -10.00 -8.31 1.84
CA HIS A 255 -9.03 -7.27 2.13
C HIS A 255 -9.69 -5.89 2.25
N ARG A 256 -10.62 -5.53 1.35
CA ARG A 256 -11.40 -4.29 1.45
C ARG A 256 -12.31 -4.26 2.68
N GLY A 257 -13.05 -5.32 2.95
CA GLY A 257 -13.91 -5.41 4.14
C GLY A 257 -13.13 -5.20 5.44
N LYS A 258 -11.96 -5.83 5.56
CA LYS A 258 -11.03 -5.64 6.69
C LYS A 258 -10.49 -4.22 6.79
N ALA A 259 -10.15 -3.59 5.67
CA ALA A 259 -9.67 -2.21 5.64
C ALA A 259 -10.77 -1.22 6.07
N LEU A 260 -12.00 -1.43 5.58
CA LEU A 260 -13.17 -0.63 5.95
C LEU A 260 -13.54 -0.78 7.43
N GLN A 261 -13.46 -1.98 8.00
CA GLN A 261 -13.68 -2.18 9.43
C GLN A 261 -12.74 -1.31 10.27
N LYS A 262 -11.44 -1.26 9.90
CA LYS A 262 -10.46 -0.40 10.58
C LYS A 262 -10.80 1.09 10.45
N LEU A 263 -11.19 1.53 9.25
CA LEU A 263 -11.63 2.91 9.01
C LEU A 263 -12.83 3.28 9.88
N ILE A 264 -13.87 2.42 9.94
CA ILE A 264 -15.07 2.68 10.75
C ILE A 264 -14.74 2.71 12.24
N SER A 265 -13.94 1.74 12.72
CA SER A 265 -13.55 1.72 14.13
C SER A 265 -12.84 3.03 14.51
N TRP A 266 -12.00 3.56 13.63
CA TRP A 266 -11.37 4.85 13.82
C TRP A 266 -12.38 6.00 13.77
N LEU A 267 -13.22 6.08 12.74
CA LEU A 267 -14.25 7.13 12.63
C LEU A 267 -15.17 7.19 13.86
N ASN A 268 -15.59 6.05 14.39
CA ASN A 268 -16.45 6.01 15.59
C ASN A 268 -15.73 6.53 16.84
N GLN A 269 -14.43 6.24 16.99
CA GLN A 269 -13.64 6.78 18.10
C GLN A 269 -13.53 8.32 18.03
N GLU A 270 -13.41 8.88 16.83
CA GLU A 270 -13.34 10.33 16.61
C GLU A 270 -14.73 11.01 16.67
N VAL A 271 -15.85 10.28 16.56
CA VAL A 271 -17.20 10.83 16.84
C VAL A 271 -17.45 10.92 18.35
N GLU A 272 -16.91 9.98 19.12
CA GLU A 272 -17.15 9.85 20.56
C GLU A 272 -16.19 10.70 21.42
N ALA A 273 -15.10 11.22 20.85
CA ALA A 273 -14.06 12.00 21.54
C ALA A 273 -14.37 13.50 21.65
#